data_AF-A0A1V8SX37-F1
#
_entry.id   AF-A0A1V8SX37-F1
#
_cell.length_a   1.000
_cell.length_b   1.000
_cell.length_c   1.000
_cell.angle_alpha   90.00
_cell.angle_beta   90.00
_cell.angle_gamma   90.00
#
_symmetry.space_group_name_H-M   'P 1'
#
loop_
_entity.id
_entity.type
_entity.pdbx_description
1 polymer ?
#
loop_
_entity_poly.entity_id
_entity_poly.type
_entity_poly.pdbx_seq_one_letter_code
_entity_poly.pdbx_strand_id
1 'polypeptide(L)'
;MPRVHGSLSHDEEINNAGWVAARGAVVGAAKWGIFSAAAGLAGYTFSPLYRGLTFQFKVFLQMSGMTAGSMIEADRRLRSHEVLVRNQKKVARDAEVWRRYEAEYLGKAAAERSDPRDGKAILSWAL
;
A
#
# COMPACT_ATOMS: atom_id res chain seq x y z
N MET A 1 -29.24 5.04 1.26
CA MET A 1 -27.90 5.54 0.91
C MET A 1 -27.55 4.96 -0.46
N PRO A 2 -27.61 5.75 -1.55
CA PRO A 2 -27.34 5.24 -2.90
C PRO A 2 -25.83 5.00 -3.04
N ARG A 3 -25.45 3.85 -3.59
CA ARG A 3 -24.06 3.53 -3.92
C ARG A 3 -23.65 4.39 -5.12
N VAL A 4 -22.64 5.23 -4.94
CA VAL A 4 -22.10 6.09 -6.00
C VAL A 4 -21.31 5.19 -6.96
N HIS A 5 -21.82 5.02 -8.18
CA HIS A 5 -21.17 4.25 -9.24
C HIS A 5 -20.34 5.16 -10.14
N GLY A 6 -19.09 4.74 -10.41
CA GLY A 6 -18.34 5.07 -11.62
C GLY A 6 -17.96 6.53 -11.83
N SER A 7 -16.93 7.00 -11.12
CA SER A 7 -16.15 8.15 -11.59
C SER A 7 -14.97 7.64 -12.42
N LEU A 8 -14.75 8.18 -13.62
CA LEU A 8 -13.62 7.81 -14.51
C LEU A 8 -12.24 7.88 -13.84
N SER A 9 -12.08 8.71 -12.80
CA SER A 9 -10.85 8.77 -12.00
C SER A 9 -10.58 7.48 -11.21
N HIS A 10 -11.63 6.78 -10.78
CA HIS A 10 -11.53 5.50 -10.08
C HIS A 10 -11.12 4.38 -11.04
N ASP A 11 -11.60 4.41 -12.29
CA ASP A 11 -11.20 3.43 -13.31
C ASP A 11 -9.72 3.59 -13.71
N GLU A 12 -9.22 4.83 -13.83
CA GLU A 12 -7.82 5.07 -14.13
C GLU A 12 -6.90 4.65 -12.97
N GLU A 13 -7.31 4.90 -11.73
CA GLU A 13 -6.59 4.46 -10.52
C GLU A 13 -6.62 2.93 -10.37
N ILE A 14 -7.76 2.28 -10.64
CA ILE A 14 -7.90 0.81 -10.65
C ILE A 14 -7.06 0.19 -11.79
N ASN A 15 -7.06 0.79 -12.98
CA ASN A 15 -6.32 0.29 -14.12
C ASN A 15 -4.79 0.41 -13.89
N ASN A 16 -4.33 1.51 -13.29
CA ASN A 16 -2.93 1.71 -12.93
C ASN A 16 -2.51 0.76 -11.79
N ALA A 17 -3.37 0.56 -10.79
CA ALA A 17 -3.15 -0.43 -9.74
C ALA A 17 -3.06 -1.87 -10.30
N GLY A 18 -3.93 -2.22 -11.24
CA GLY A 18 -3.91 -3.50 -11.95
C GLY A 18 -2.60 -3.72 -12.72
N TRP A 19 -2.08 -2.68 -13.38
CA TRP A 19 -0.83 -2.74 -14.12
C TRP A 19 0.39 -2.95 -13.22
N VAL A 20 0.44 -2.28 -12.06
CA VAL A 20 1.50 -2.45 -11.06
C VAL A 20 1.44 -3.84 -10.42
N ALA A 21 0.23 -4.37 -10.19
CA ALA A 21 0.02 -5.73 -9.68
C ALA A 21 0.45 -6.79 -10.70
N ALA A 22 0.09 -6.63 -11.97
CA ALA A 22 0.46 -7.55 -13.05
C ALA A 22 1.98 -7.62 -13.24
N ARG A 23 2.68 -6.49 -13.26
CA ARG A 23 4.16 -6.47 -13.29
C ARG A 23 4.77 -7.14 -12.07
N GLY A 24 4.19 -6.94 -10.89
CA GLY A 24 4.60 -7.61 -9.65
C GLY A 24 4.47 -9.14 -9.73
N ALA A 25 3.37 -9.62 -10.30
CA ALA A 25 3.12 -11.05 -10.49
C ALA A 25 4.10 -11.67 -11.50
N VAL A 26 4.37 -11.00 -12.62
CA VAL A 26 5.34 -11.46 -13.62
C VAL A 26 6.75 -11.53 -13.05
N VAL A 27 7.19 -10.51 -12.30
CA VAL A 27 8.51 -10.50 -11.66
C VAL A 27 8.61 -11.59 -10.58
N GLY A 28 7.55 -11.81 -9.80
CA GLY A 28 7.49 -12.88 -8.80
C GLY A 28 7.57 -14.27 -9.44
N ALA A 29 6.79 -14.51 -10.51
CA ALA A 29 6.81 -15.76 -11.26
C ALA A 29 8.18 -16.01 -11.93
N ALA A 30 8.80 -14.98 -12.50
CA ALA A 30 10.13 -15.10 -13.11
C ALA A 30 11.21 -15.45 -12.07
N LYS A 31 11.24 -14.74 -10.92
CA LYS A 31 12.23 -14.96 -9.86
C LYS A 31 12.14 -16.39 -9.30
N TRP A 32 10.94 -16.83 -8.97
CA TRP A 32 10.71 -18.16 -8.39
C TRP A 32 10.76 -19.28 -9.44
N GLY A 33 10.43 -19.00 -10.70
CA GLY A 33 10.61 -19.92 -11.82
C GLY A 33 12.09 -20.26 -12.07
N ILE A 34 12.98 -19.28 -11.97
CA ILE A 34 14.43 -19.51 -12.04
C ILE A 34 14.91 -20.35 -10.84
N PHE A 35 14.42 -20.04 -9.63
CA PHE A 35 14.82 -20.75 -8.41
C PHE A 35 14.32 -22.21 -8.40
N SER A 36 13.09 -22.47 -8.84
CA SER A 36 12.56 -23.83 -8.95
C SER A 36 13.23 -24.61 -10.08
N ALA A 37 13.59 -23.94 -11.19
CA ALA A 37 14.36 -24.57 -12.26
C ALA A 37 15.75 -24.99 -11.76
N ALA A 38 16.43 -24.15 -10.97
CA ALA A 38 17.70 -24.48 -10.35
C ALA A 38 17.57 -25.66 -9.35
N ALA A 39 16.51 -25.68 -8.54
CA ALA A 39 16.22 -26.79 -7.63
C ALA A 39 15.91 -28.09 -8.38
N GLY A 40 15.16 -28.02 -9.49
CA GLY A 40 14.88 -29.16 -10.36
C GLY A 40 16.14 -29.70 -11.04
N LEU A 41 17.06 -28.82 -11.46
CA LEU A 41 18.35 -29.19 -12.02
C LEU A 41 19.23 -29.89 -10.97
N ALA A 42 19.30 -29.34 -9.75
CA ALA A 42 20.01 -29.96 -8.63
C ALA A 42 19.41 -31.33 -8.26
N GLY A 43 18.09 -31.46 -8.26
CA GLY A 43 17.40 -32.74 -8.07
C GLY A 43 17.80 -33.77 -9.13
N TYR A 44 17.93 -33.35 -10.38
CA TYR A 44 18.36 -34.21 -11.49
C TYR A 44 19.84 -34.63 -11.40
N THR A 45 20.73 -33.76 -10.93
CA THR A 45 22.16 -34.08 -10.77
C THR A 45 22.44 -34.97 -9.58
N PHE A 46 21.84 -34.70 -8.41
CA PHE A 46 22.19 -35.37 -7.15
C PHE A 46 21.32 -36.60 -6.81
N SER A 47 20.08 -36.68 -7.32
CA SER A 47 19.16 -37.76 -6.95
C SER A 47 18.88 -38.72 -8.12
N PRO A 48 19.26 -40.02 -8.02
CA PRO A 48 18.90 -41.03 -9.02
C PRO A 48 17.38 -41.23 -9.11
N LEU A 49 16.63 -40.92 -8.04
CA LEU A 49 15.16 -40.96 -8.02
C LEU A 49 14.55 -39.94 -9.01
N TYR A 50 15.16 -38.76 -9.13
CA TYR A 50 14.69 -37.69 -10.00
C TYR A 50 14.97 -37.98 -11.49
N ARG A 51 15.97 -38.83 -11.79
CA ARG A 51 16.28 -39.27 -13.15
C ARG A 51 15.24 -40.25 -13.69
N GLY A 52 14.70 -41.11 -12.84
CA GLY A 52 13.63 -42.07 -13.17
C GLY A 52 12.21 -41.48 -13.22
N LEU A 53 12.03 -40.22 -12.80
CA LEU A 53 10.73 -39.55 -12.79
C LEU A 53 10.20 -39.26 -14.21
N THR A 54 8.90 -39.44 -14.42
CA THR A 54 8.23 -39.13 -15.69
C THR A 54 8.30 -37.64 -16.00
N PHE A 55 8.23 -37.28 -17.28
CA PHE A 55 8.24 -35.89 -17.72
C PHE A 55 7.11 -35.06 -17.08
N GLN A 56 5.91 -35.64 -16.99
CA GLN A 56 4.74 -35.01 -16.35
C GLN A 56 5.00 -34.64 -14.89
N PHE A 57 5.62 -35.54 -14.13
CA PHE A 57 5.90 -35.29 -12.70
C PHE A 57 6.97 -34.22 -12.49
N LYS A 58 7.93 -34.09 -13.42
CA LYS A 58 8.94 -33.01 -13.42
C LYS A 58 8.30 -31.64 -13.66
N VAL A 59 7.39 -31.56 -14.64
CA VAL A 59 6.61 -30.33 -14.89
C VAL A 59 5.74 -30.00 -13.68
N PHE A 60 5.11 -30.99 -13.05
CA PHE A 60 4.34 -30.79 -11.83
C PHE A 60 5.20 -30.20 -10.68
N LEU A 61 6.40 -30.74 -10.46
CA LEU A 61 7.36 -30.21 -9.48
C LEU A 61 7.81 -28.78 -9.80
N GLN A 62 8.03 -28.48 -11.08
CA GLN A 62 8.38 -27.13 -11.52
C GLN A 62 7.24 -26.13 -11.25
N MET A 63 6.00 -26.51 -11.61
CA MET A 63 4.81 -25.70 -11.40
C MET A 63 4.50 -25.52 -9.91
N SER A 64 4.66 -26.56 -9.09
CA SER A 64 4.42 -26.48 -7.65
C SER A 64 5.42 -25.54 -6.96
N GLY A 65 6.70 -25.58 -7.36
CA GLY A 65 7.70 -24.62 -6.89
C GLY A 65 7.37 -23.18 -7.28
N MET A 66 6.89 -22.96 -8.51
CA MET A 66 6.45 -21.62 -8.96
C MET A 66 5.22 -21.13 -8.21
N THR A 67 4.21 -21.98 -8.00
CA THR A 67 2.99 -21.62 -7.28
C THR A 67 3.26 -21.37 -5.80
N ALA A 68 4.08 -22.20 -5.15
CA ALA A 68 4.47 -21.96 -3.76
C ALA A 68 5.31 -20.66 -3.63
N GLY A 69 6.25 -20.45 -4.55
CA GLY A 69 7.07 -19.23 -4.59
C GLY A 69 6.24 -17.97 -4.82
N SER A 70 5.24 -18.02 -5.70
CA SER A 70 4.34 -16.89 -5.95
C SER A 70 3.50 -16.55 -4.72
N MET A 71 3.01 -17.56 -3.99
CA MET A 71 2.31 -17.37 -2.71
C MET A 71 3.18 -16.69 -1.66
N ILE A 72 4.44 -17.11 -1.51
CA ILE A 72 5.36 -16.52 -0.53
C ILE A 72 5.65 -15.05 -0.85
N GLU A 73 5.88 -14.73 -2.12
CA GLU A 73 6.15 -13.34 -2.53
C GLU A 73 4.90 -12.46 -2.42
N ALA A 74 3.73 -13.01 -2.74
CA ALA A 74 2.45 -12.33 -2.57
C ALA A 74 2.22 -11.98 -1.09
N ASP A 75 2.39 -12.94 -0.18
CA ASP A 75 2.26 -12.72 1.27
C ASP A 75 3.26 -11.67 1.77
N ARG A 76 4.52 -11.71 1.31
CA ARG A 76 5.53 -10.73 1.69
C ARG A 76 5.16 -9.31 1.22
N ARG A 77 4.62 -9.19 0.01
CA ARG A 77 4.17 -7.90 -0.56
C ARG A 77 2.89 -7.39 0.10
N LEU A 78 2.00 -8.28 0.51
CA LEU A 78 0.77 -7.93 1.22
C LEU A 78 1.09 -7.37 2.61
N ARG A 79 2.01 -8.01 3.33
CA ARG A 79 2.48 -7.55 4.64
C ARG A 79 3.19 -6.21 4.58
N SER A 80 4.04 -5.98 3.57
CA SER A 80 4.71 -4.67 3.40
C SER A 80 3.72 -3.57 3.04
N HIS A 81 2.70 -3.87 2.22
CA HIS A 81 1.66 -2.93 1.89
C HIS A 81 0.79 -2.56 3.10
N GLU A 82 0.44 -3.54 3.95
CA GLU A 82 -0.32 -3.28 5.18
C GLU A 82 0.41 -2.31 6.13
N VAL A 83 1.72 -2.47 6.29
CA VAL A 83 2.55 -1.57 7.12
C VAL A 83 2.57 -0.16 6.54
N LEU A 84 2.71 -0.03 5.22
CA LEU A 84 2.70 1.27 4.54
C LEU A 84 1.34 1.97 4.70
N VAL A 85 0.24 1.26 4.48
CA VAL A 85 -1.12 1.80 4.63
C VAL A 85 -1.38 2.24 6.07
N ARG A 86 -0.91 1.47 7.07
CA ARG A 86 -1.01 1.87 8.47
C ARG A 86 -0.25 3.16 8.76
N ASN A 87 0.96 3.32 8.22
CA ASN A 87 1.75 4.54 8.41
C ASN A 87 1.13 5.74 7.71
N GLN A 88 0.60 5.57 6.50
CA GLN A 88 -0.12 6.63 5.79
C GLN A 88 -1.36 7.09 6.56
N LYS A 89 -2.13 6.15 7.13
CA LYS A 89 -3.29 6.48 7.97
C LYS A 89 -2.91 7.25 9.24
N LYS A 90 -1.75 6.96 9.85
CA LYS A 90 -1.23 7.73 10.99
C LYS A 90 -0.92 9.17 10.58
N VAL A 91 -0.15 9.35 9.51
CA VAL A 91 0.22 10.69 9.01
C VAL A 91 -1.03 11.50 8.61
N ALA A 92 -2.01 10.88 7.95
CA ALA A 92 -3.26 11.53 7.57
C ALA A 92 -4.07 12.00 8.80
N ARG A 93 -4.17 11.14 9.83
CA ARG A 93 -4.80 11.48 11.10
C ARG A 93 -4.10 12.66 11.80
N ASP A 94 -2.76 12.64 11.84
CA ASP A 94 -1.99 13.70 12.48
C ASP A 94 -2.13 15.03 11.72
N ALA A 95 -2.21 15.00 10.40
CA ALA A 95 -2.46 16.17 9.57
C ALA A 95 -3.89 16.74 9.73
N GLU A 96 -4.89 15.90 9.98
CA GLU A 96 -6.26 16.36 10.31
C GLU A 96 -6.31 17.03 11.70
N VAL A 97 -5.61 16.45 12.68
CA VAL A 97 -5.49 17.04 14.01
C VAL A 97 -4.82 18.41 13.94
N TRP A 98 -3.73 18.53 13.18
CA TRP A 98 -3.04 19.80 12.96
C TRP A 98 -3.95 20.87 12.32
N ARG A 99 -4.70 20.50 11.28
CA ARG A 99 -5.64 21.42 10.61
C ARG A 99 -6.73 21.94 11.54
N ARG A 100 -7.21 21.11 12.49
CA ARG A 100 -8.20 21.56 13.49
C ARG A 100 -7.59 22.56 14.47
N TYR A 101 -6.36 22.33 14.92
CA TYR A 101 -5.64 23.29 15.78
C TYR A 101 -5.42 24.63 15.09
N GLU A 102 -5.01 24.62 13.83
CA GLU A 102 -4.79 25.85 13.05
C GLU A 102 -6.08 26.66 12.89
N ALA A 103 -7.21 25.99 12.61
CA ALA A 103 -8.51 26.63 12.53
C ALA A 103 -8.97 27.25 13.87
N GLU A 104 -8.74 26.56 14.99
CA GLU A 104 -9.07 27.08 16.32
C GLU A 104 -8.20 28.28 16.70
N TYR A 105 -6.91 28.24 16.37
CA TYR A 105 -5.97 29.33 16.65
C TYR A 105 -6.31 30.57 15.83
N LEU A 106 -6.56 30.41 14.53
CA LEU A 106 -7.00 31.51 13.65
C LEU A 106 -8.35 32.08 14.08
N GLY A 107 -9.28 31.23 14.53
CA GLY A 107 -10.57 31.66 15.07
C GLY A 107 -10.44 32.49 16.34
N LYS A 108 -9.57 32.09 17.27
CA LYS A 108 -9.26 32.86 18.50
C LYS A 108 -8.58 34.19 18.19
N ALA A 109 -7.60 34.20 17.29
CA ALA A 109 -6.92 35.43 16.86
C ALA A 109 -7.87 36.41 16.15
N ALA A 110 -8.82 35.90 15.35
CA ALA A 110 -9.86 36.71 14.72
C ALA A 110 -10.86 37.26 15.75
N ALA A 111 -11.25 36.46 16.74
CA ALA A 111 -12.15 36.88 17.81
C ALA A 111 -11.54 37.98 18.69
N GLU A 112 -10.26 37.84 19.04
CA GLU A 112 -9.50 38.83 19.82
C GLU A 112 -9.35 40.16 19.06
N ARG A 113 -9.14 40.11 17.74
CA ARG A 113 -9.11 41.30 16.87
C ARG A 113 -10.48 42.00 16.75
N SER A 114 -11.58 41.27 16.98
CA SER A 114 -12.94 41.81 16.88
C SER A 114 -13.56 42.22 18.22
N ASP A 115 -12.80 42.17 19.33
CA ASP A 115 -13.32 42.49 20.65
C ASP A 115 -13.64 44.00 20.79
N PRO A 116 -14.91 44.39 21.00
CA PRO A 116 -15.31 45.79 21.18
C PRO A 116 -14.83 46.42 22.50
N ARG A 117 -14.19 45.66 23.39
CA ARG A 117 -13.58 46.18 24.64
C ARG A 117 -12.36 47.05 24.38
N ASP A 118 -11.62 46.81 23.30
CA ASP A 118 -10.45 47.62 22.97
C ASP A 118 -10.90 49.06 22.67
N GLY A 119 -11.92 49.23 21.81
CA GLY A 119 -12.55 50.53 21.51
C GLY A 119 -13.13 51.28 22.72
N LYS A 120 -13.66 50.57 23.71
CA LYS A 120 -14.18 51.18 24.95
C LYS A 120 -13.06 51.53 25.95
N ALA A 121 -11.97 50.78 25.98
CA ALA A 121 -10.81 51.07 26.83
C ALA A 121 -10.09 52.34 26.37
N ILE A 122 -9.89 52.53 25.06
CA ILE A 122 -9.31 53.79 24.52
C ILE A 122 -10.21 55.00 24.76
N LEU A 123 -11.54 54.85 24.68
CA LEU A 123 -12.48 55.92 25.01
C LEU A 123 -12.52 56.24 26.51
N SER A 124 -12.24 55.27 27.38
CA SER A 124 -12.20 55.44 28.84
C SER A 124 -10.95 56.18 29.35
N TRP A 125 -9.84 56.17 28.60
CA TRP A 125 -8.62 56.91 28.93
C TRP A 125 -8.55 58.30 28.27
N ALA A 126 -9.44 58.57 27.31
CA ALA A 126 -9.53 59.82 26.56
C ALA A 126 -10.56 60.82 27.14
N LEU A 127 -11.24 60.48 28.24
CA LEU A 127 -12.18 61.31 28.98
C LEU A 127 -11.61 61.63 30.37
#